data_AF-A0A564Y0Y7-F1
#
_entry.id   AF-A0A564Y0Y7-F1
#
_cell.length_a   1.000
_cell.length_b   1.000
_cell.length_c   1.000
_cell.angle_alpha   90.00
_cell.angle_beta   90.00
_cell.angle_gamma   90.00
#
_symmetry.space_group_name_H-M   'P 1'
#
loop_
_entity.id
_entity.type
_entity.pdbx_description
1 polymer ?
#
loop_
_entity_poly.entity_id
_entity_poly.type
_entity_poly.pdbx_seq_one_letter_code
_entity_poly.pdbx_strand_id
1 'polypeptide(L)' 'MSDLEAVLADVSYLIAMEKSKTVATKAPKKNMIPDSSIRSVMMTYLKRQGKISFENIFQER' A
#
# COMPACT_ATOMS: atom_id res chain seq x y z
N MET A 1 38.50 20.42 13.15
CA MET A 1 37.50 20.22 12.08
C MET A 1 36.72 18.91 12.19
N SER A 2 37.17 17.90 12.94
CA SER A 2 36.37 16.69 13.21
C SER A 2 35.13 16.94 14.08
N ASP A 3 35.22 17.87 15.04
CA ASP A 3 34.14 18.11 16.01
C ASP A 3 32.90 18.73 15.36
N LEU A 4 33.08 19.62 14.37
CA LEU A 4 31.98 20.23 13.65
C LEU A 4 31.22 19.23 12.77
N GLU A 5 31.95 18.32 12.12
CA GLU A 5 31.33 17.29 11.27
C GLU A 5 30.53 16.27 12.09
N ALA A 6 31.01 15.92 13.29
CA ALA A 6 30.27 15.05 14.21
C ALA A 6 28.95 15.71 14.66
N VAL A 7 28.99 16.99 15.04
CA VAL A 7 27.78 17.72 15.42
C VAL A 7 26.81 17.85 14.25
N LEU A 8 27.31 18.14 13.03
CA LEU A 8 26.47 18.24 11.84
C LEU A 8 25.83 16.89 11.47
N ALA A 9 26.55 15.78 11.64
CA ALA A 9 26.01 14.44 11.41
C ALA A 9 24.82 14.16 12.36
N ASP A 10 24.98 14.46 13.65
CA ASP A 10 23.93 14.23 14.65
C ASP A 10 22.69 15.10 14.41
N VAL A 11 22.90 16.38 14.10
CA VAL A 11 21.80 17.30 13.77
C VAL A 11 21.07 16.84 12.51
N SER A 12 21.80 16.42 11.47
CA SER A 12 21.19 15.92 10.23
C SER A 12 20.37 14.65 10.46
N TYR A 13 20.83 13.76 11.33
CA TYR A 13 20.12 12.54 11.70
C TYR A 13 18.82 12.86 12.44
N LEU A 14 18.85 13.76 13.42
CA LEU A 14 17.65 14.17 14.15
C LEU A 14 16.62 14.84 13.23
N ILE A 15 17.07 15.72 12.33
CA ILE A 15 16.19 16.33 11.32
C ILE A 15 15.60 15.27 10.39
N ALA A 16 16.39 14.27 9.99
CA ALA A 16 15.91 13.16 9.16
C ALA A 16 14.89 12.29 9.93
N MET A 17 15.14 12.01 11.20
CA MET A 17 14.18 11.31 12.07
C MET A 17 12.87 12.08 12.20
N GLU A 18 12.92 13.40 12.37
CA GLU A 18 11.72 14.23 12.47
C GLU A 18 10.92 14.27 11.15
N LYS A 19 11.61 14.41 10.01
CA LYS A 19 10.97 14.40 8.69
C LYS A 19 10.41 13.02 8.31
N SER A 20 11.08 11.93 8.69
CA SER A 20 10.67 10.56 8.36
C SER A 20 9.29 10.18 8.92
N LYS A 21 8.87 10.78 10.04
CA LYS A 21 7.55 10.54 10.65
C LYS A 21 6.39 10.87 9.71
N THR A 22 6.58 11.77 8.73
CA THR A 22 5.54 12.19 7.79
C THR A 22 5.64 11.54 6.40
N VAL A 23 6.77 10.91 6.05
CA VAL A 23 6.95 10.23 4.77
C VAL A 23 6.33 8.83 4.79
N ALA A 24 6.26 8.19 5.97
CA ALA A 24 5.55 6.91 6.15
C ALA A 24 4.02 6.99 5.96
N THR A 25 3.43 8.20 5.95
CA THR A 25 1.95 8.37 5.84
C THR A 25 1.45 8.62 4.43
N LYS A 26 2.32 8.79 3.42
CA LYS A 26 1.93 8.89 2.01
C LYS A 26 2.53 7.74 1.20
N ALA A 27 2.06 6.53 1.49
CA ALA A 27 2.27 5.38 0.62
C ALA A 27 1.79 5.69 -0.81
N PRO A 28 2.47 5.19 -1.86
CA PRO A 28 1.98 5.31 -3.25
C PRO A 28 0.55 4.78 -3.28
N LYS A 29 -0.39 5.44 -4.00
CA LYS A 29 -1.82 5.09 -4.02
C LYS A 29 -1.96 3.58 -4.17
N LYS A 30 -2.11 2.90 -3.03
CA LYS A 30 -2.12 1.45 -2.92
C LYS A 30 -3.28 1.01 -3.79
N ASN A 31 -3.15 -0.07 -4.57
CA ASN A 31 -4.31 -0.66 -5.21
C ASN A 31 -5.26 -1.08 -4.08
N MET A 32 -6.21 -0.20 -3.76
CA MET A 32 -7.11 -0.38 -2.63
C MET A 32 -8.14 -1.39 -3.08
N ILE A 33 -8.17 -2.51 -2.38
CA ILE A 33 -9.26 -3.46 -2.53
C ILE A 33 -10.53 -2.73 -2.07
N PRO A 34 -11.60 -2.72 -2.89
CA PRO A 34 -12.86 -2.09 -2.52
C PRO A 34 -13.47 -2.77 -1.29
N ASP A 35 -14.36 -2.05 -0.61
CA ASP A 35 -15.08 -2.59 0.55
C ASP A 35 -15.93 -3.83 0.19
N SER A 36 -16.19 -4.68 1.20
CA SER A 36 -16.98 -5.91 1.07
C SER A 36 -18.38 -5.73 0.46
N SER A 37 -18.93 -4.52 0.54
CA SER A 37 -20.18 -4.12 -0.12
C SER A 37 -20.20 -4.39 -1.63
N ILE A 38 -19.04 -4.41 -2.31
CA ILE A 38 -18.97 -4.72 -3.75
C ILE A 38 -19.39 -6.15 -4.09
N ARG A 39 -19.43 -7.07 -3.11
CA ARG A 39 -19.65 -8.50 -3.33
C ARG A 39 -20.94 -8.79 -4.09
N SER A 40 -22.06 -8.15 -3.73
CA SER A 40 -23.36 -8.41 -4.36
C SER A 40 -23.37 -8.05 -5.86
N VAL A 41 -22.75 -6.92 -6.19
CA VAL A 41 -22.59 -6.44 -7.57
C VAL A 41 -21.66 -7.36 -8.35
N MET A 42 -20.49 -7.67 -7.77
CA MET A 42 -19.48 -8.52 -8.42
C MET A 42 -20.00 -9.94 -8.64
N MET A 43 -20.75 -10.50 -7.69
CA MET A 43 -21.35 -11.83 -7.83
C MET A 43 -22.38 -11.87 -8.97
N THR A 44 -23.20 -10.83 -9.10
CA THR A 44 -24.16 -10.70 -10.22
C THR A 44 -23.43 -10.59 -11.55
N TYR A 45 -22.36 -9.79 -11.60
CA TYR A 45 -21.54 -9.62 -12.79
C TYR A 45 -20.87 -10.92 -13.22
N LEU A 46 -20.18 -11.62 -12.31
CA LEU A 46 -19.49 -12.88 -12.61
C LEU A 46 -20.46 -14.00 -12.96
N LYS A 47 -21.64 -14.04 -12.34
CA LYS A 47 -22.72 -14.98 -12.71
C LYS A 47 -23.20 -14.74 -14.14
N ARG A 48 -23.41 -13.48 -14.55
CA ARG A 48 -23.78 -13.13 -15.94
C ARG A 48 -22.71 -13.52 -16.95
N GLN A 49 -21.44 -13.48 -16.56
CA GLN A 49 -20.30 -13.87 -17.40
C GLN A 49 -20.05 -15.40 -17.39
N GLY A 50 -20.80 -16.18 -16.60
CA GLY A 50 -20.57 -17.62 -16.48
C GLY A 50 -19.25 -18.00 -15.80
N LYS A 51 -18.60 -17.05 -15.10
CA LYS A 51 -17.26 -17.24 -14.50
C LYS A 51 -17.29 -17.79 -13.07
N ILE A 52 -18.48 -18.09 -12.53
CA ILE A 52 -18.66 -18.62 -11.17
C ILE A 52 -18.58 -20.16 -11.11
N SER A 53 -17.76 -20.77 -11.97
CA SER A 53 -17.51 -22.21 -11.95
C SER A 53 -16.20 -22.51 -11.24
N PHE A 54 -16.11 -23.71 -10.65
CA PHE A 54 -14.91 -24.14 -9.93
C PHE A 54 -13.66 -24.05 -10.81
N GLU A 55 -13.74 -24.52 -12.05
CA GLU A 55 -12.60 -24.52 -12.98
C GLU A 55 -12.07 -23.12 -13.23
N ASN A 56 -12.96 -22.16 -13.48
CA ASN A 56 -12.59 -20.79 -13.77
C ASN A 56 -11.93 -20.09 -12.58
N ILE A 57 -12.43 -20.35 -11.36
CA ILE A 57 -11.90 -19.75 -10.13
C ILE A 57 -10.59 -20.41 -9.73
N PHE A 58 -10.48 -21.73 -9.84
CA PHE A 58 -9.33 -22.49 -9.40
C PHE A 58 -8.09 -22.27 -10.28
N GLN A 59 -8.28 -21.95 -11.57
CA GLN A 59 -7.18 -21.69 -12.50
C GLN A 59 -6.63 -20.25 -12.45
N GLU A 60 -7.32 -19.31 -11.80
CA GLU A 60 -6.89 -17.90 -11.73
C GLU A 60 -5.66 -17.75 -10.79
N ARG A 61 -4.63 -16.98 -11.21
CA ARG A 61 -3.37 -16.76 -10.47
C ARG A 61 -3.20 -15.30 -10.05
#